data_AF-A0A954PPC3-F1
#
_entry.id   AF-A0A954PPC3-F1
#
_cell.length_a   1.000
_cell.length_b   1.000
_cell.length_c   1.000
_cell.angle_alpha   90.00
_cell.angle_beta   90.00
_cell.angle_gamma   90.00
#
_symmetry.space_group_name_H-M   'P 1'
#
loop_
_entity.id
_entity.type
_entity.pdbx_description
1 polymer ?
#
loop_
_entity_poly.entity_id
_entity_poly.type
_entity_poly.pdbx_seq_one_letter_code
_entity_poly.pdbx_strand_id
1 'polypeptide(L)'
;AVHAPFNSDPRFADHYKDSGKPENAQAFATLIEGMDKSLGDMIDHFEELGIAENTIVFFLGDNGSDAPLGDEHAVACAAPLRGKKGAHYEGGMRVPFIAAWLKANPANPFQKQLPIKAGAIQHQLAAVYDLFPTVLDLAGGKNPADHVVDGRSLAPLLTGNAEASRGERFLMHYPHSPHRSNYFTV
;
A
#
# COMPACT_ATOMS: atom_id res chain seq x y z
N ALA A 1 13.91 3.63 5.58
CA ALA A 1 12.85 4.17 4.70
C ALA A 1 11.75 4.76 5.57
N VAL A 2 11.30 5.97 5.17
CA VAL A 2 10.17 6.85 5.56
C VAL A 2 9.60 6.90 6.99
N HIS A 3 9.98 6.01 7.91
CA HIS A 3 9.72 6.19 9.33
C HIS A 3 10.65 7.26 9.90
N ALA A 4 10.17 8.04 10.88
CA ALA A 4 11.01 8.97 11.63
C ALA A 4 12.21 8.25 12.28
N PRO A 5 13.37 8.92 12.45
CA PRO A 5 13.65 10.32 12.13
C PRO A 5 13.79 10.60 10.63
N PHE A 6 13.30 11.78 10.19
CA PHE A 6 13.34 12.20 8.78
C PHE A 6 14.70 12.82 8.43
N ASN A 7 15.71 11.96 8.30
CA ASN A 7 17.03 12.38 7.83
C ASN A 7 17.00 12.56 6.32
N SER A 8 17.40 13.72 5.82
CA SER A 8 17.45 13.97 4.38
C SER A 8 18.44 13.01 3.70
N ASP A 9 18.01 12.42 2.59
CA ASP A 9 18.88 11.67 1.70
C ASP A 9 19.60 12.64 0.74
N PRO A 10 20.92 12.81 0.87
CA PRO A 10 21.67 13.78 0.08
C PRO A 10 21.65 13.49 -1.42
N ARG A 11 21.32 12.25 -1.84
CA ARG A 11 21.19 11.89 -3.25
C ARG A 11 20.05 12.63 -3.95
N PHE A 12 19.03 13.04 -3.20
CA PHE A 12 17.78 13.61 -3.72
C PHE A 12 17.45 14.99 -3.14
N ALA A 13 18.27 15.51 -2.22
CA ALA A 13 17.99 16.76 -1.52
C ALA A 13 17.76 17.95 -2.48
N ASP A 14 18.54 18.01 -3.56
CA ASP A 14 18.42 19.07 -4.56
C ASP A 14 17.07 19.09 -5.29
N HIS A 15 16.34 17.97 -5.35
CA HIS A 15 15.03 17.90 -6.00
C HIS A 15 13.93 18.62 -5.20
N TYR A 16 14.13 18.78 -3.88
CA TYR A 16 13.08 19.28 -2.98
C TYR A 16 13.42 20.59 -2.26
N LYS A 17 14.66 21.09 -2.37
CA LYS A 17 15.13 22.31 -1.68
C LYS A 17 14.28 23.55 -1.96
N ASP A 18 13.78 23.68 -3.19
CA ASP A 18 13.00 24.84 -3.65
C ASP A 18 11.48 24.57 -3.64
N SER A 19 11.03 23.50 -2.98
CA SER A 19 9.60 23.11 -2.93
C SER A 19 8.70 24.06 -2.13
N GLY A 20 9.28 25.00 -1.37
CA GLY A 20 8.55 25.87 -0.45
C GLY A 20 7.94 25.14 0.76
N LYS A 21 8.28 23.86 0.97
CA LYS A 21 7.83 23.07 2.13
C LYS A 21 8.79 23.22 3.32
N PRO A 22 8.33 22.96 4.56
CA PRO A 22 9.22 22.89 5.72
C PRO A 22 10.35 21.87 5.53
N GLU A 23 11.51 22.12 6.14
CA GLU A 23 12.73 21.31 5.97
C GLU A 23 12.51 19.80 6.24
N ASN A 24 11.77 19.47 7.29
CA ASN A 24 11.43 18.08 7.62
C ASN A 24 10.55 17.41 6.55
N ALA A 25 9.68 18.17 5.86
CA ALA A 25 8.87 17.66 4.76
C ALA A 25 9.70 17.50 3.49
N GLN A 26 10.69 18.37 3.25
CA GLN A 26 11.67 18.18 2.19
C GLN A 26 12.49 16.91 2.44
N ALA A 27 12.99 16.73 3.66
CA ALA A 27 13.71 15.51 4.06
C ALA A 27 12.82 14.25 3.90
N PHE A 28 11.56 14.30 4.32
CA PHE A 28 10.61 13.21 4.10
C PHE A 28 10.45 12.87 2.61
N ALA A 29 10.35 13.88 1.74
CA ALA A 29 10.26 13.69 0.30
C ALA A 29 11.49 12.99 -0.29
N THR A 30 12.70 13.34 0.17
CA THR A 30 13.93 12.63 -0.24
C THR A 30 13.92 11.15 0.15
N LEU A 31 13.30 10.80 1.28
CA LEU A 31 13.15 9.41 1.71
C LEU A 31 12.13 8.63 0.87
N ILE A 32 11.08 9.30 0.39
CA ILE A 32 10.11 8.73 -0.56
C ILE A 32 10.80 8.43 -1.89
N GLU A 33 11.56 9.37 -2.43
CA GLU A 33 12.32 9.16 -3.67
C GLU A 33 13.37 8.05 -3.51
N GLY A 34 14.06 7.98 -2.37
CA GLY A 34 14.99 6.89 -2.09
C GLY A 34 14.33 5.51 -2.02
N MET A 35 13.09 5.43 -1.51
CA MET A 35 12.29 4.20 -1.53
C MET A 35 11.88 3.84 -2.96
N ASP A 36 11.43 4.82 -3.76
CA ASP A 36 11.07 4.62 -5.17
C ASP A 36 12.27 4.14 -6.00
N LYS A 37 13.45 4.77 -5.83
CA LYS A 37 14.69 4.29 -6.44
C LYS A 37 15.00 2.85 -6.03
N SER A 38 14.85 2.51 -4.74
CA SER A 38 15.09 1.14 -4.27
C SER A 38 14.12 0.14 -4.90
N LEU A 39 12.88 0.53 -5.18
CA LEU A 39 11.93 -0.29 -5.91
C LEU A 39 12.39 -0.48 -7.37
N GLY A 40 12.83 0.59 -8.04
CA GLY A 40 13.44 0.52 -9.37
C GLY A 40 14.64 -0.43 -9.43
N ASP A 41 15.59 -0.28 -8.51
CA ASP A 41 16.78 -1.15 -8.42
C ASP A 41 16.40 -2.63 -8.26
N MET A 42 15.34 -2.93 -7.49
CA MET A 42 14.83 -4.30 -7.37
C MET A 42 14.25 -4.80 -8.70
N ILE A 43 13.41 -4.00 -9.36
CA ILE A 43 12.77 -4.36 -10.64
C ILE A 43 13.84 -4.68 -11.69
N ASP A 44 14.84 -3.81 -11.85
CA ASP A 44 15.97 -4.02 -12.77
C ASP A 44 16.68 -5.35 -12.47
N HIS A 45 16.92 -5.65 -11.19
CA HIS A 45 17.55 -6.91 -10.80
C HIS A 45 16.68 -8.14 -11.09
N PHE A 46 15.35 -8.08 -10.90
CA PHE A 46 14.45 -9.17 -11.27
C PHE A 46 14.43 -9.40 -12.80
N GLU A 47 14.63 -8.36 -13.60
CA GLU A 47 14.79 -8.48 -15.06
C GLU A 47 16.12 -9.14 -15.44
N GLU A 48 17.23 -8.72 -14.83
CA GLU A 48 18.56 -9.32 -15.02
C GLU A 48 18.57 -10.82 -14.68
N LEU A 49 17.89 -11.21 -13.61
CA LEU A 49 17.74 -12.60 -13.19
C LEU A 49 16.82 -13.41 -14.12
N GLY A 50 16.10 -12.77 -15.05
CA GLY A 50 15.17 -13.42 -15.96
C GLY A 50 13.89 -13.93 -15.30
N ILE A 51 13.56 -13.45 -14.11
CA ILE A 51 12.39 -13.91 -13.31
C ILE A 51 11.26 -12.88 -13.22
N ALA A 52 11.43 -11.68 -13.79
CA ALA A 52 10.42 -10.62 -13.76
C ALA A 52 9.04 -11.04 -14.30
N GLU A 53 8.99 -11.89 -15.35
CA GLU A 53 7.71 -12.38 -15.91
C GLU A 53 6.96 -13.33 -14.96
N ASN A 54 7.65 -13.87 -13.95
CA ASN A 54 7.11 -14.79 -12.97
C ASN A 54 7.04 -14.18 -11.56
N THR A 55 7.15 -12.86 -11.45
CA THR A 55 7.19 -12.14 -10.18
C THR A 55 6.04 -11.15 -10.09
N ILE A 56 5.20 -11.31 -9.07
CA ILE A 56 4.14 -10.37 -8.72
C ILE A 56 4.67 -9.41 -7.64
N VAL A 57 4.33 -8.13 -7.75
CA VAL A 57 4.59 -7.11 -6.73
C VAL A 57 3.27 -6.65 -6.13
N PHE A 58 3.25 -6.58 -4.79
CA PHE A 58 2.25 -5.87 -4.01
C PHE A 58 2.96 -4.75 -3.26
N PHE A 59 2.73 -3.50 -3.67
CA PHE A 59 3.31 -2.33 -3.03
C PHE A 59 2.25 -1.65 -2.18
N LEU A 60 2.52 -1.48 -0.88
CA LEU A 60 1.60 -0.85 0.07
C LEU A 60 2.31 -0.27 1.30
N GLY A 61 1.62 0.66 1.97
CA GLY A 61 1.97 1.10 3.32
C GLY A 61 1.38 0.17 4.38
N ASP A 62 2.00 0.14 5.56
CA ASP A 62 1.51 -0.59 6.75
C ASP A 62 0.47 0.22 7.54
N ASN A 63 0.49 1.55 7.42
CA ASN A 63 -0.46 2.50 7.98
C ASN A 63 -0.43 3.82 7.19
N GLY A 64 -1.31 4.75 7.56
CA GLY A 64 -1.35 6.09 7.01
C GLY A 64 -0.04 6.87 7.19
N SER A 65 0.16 7.86 6.32
CA SER A 65 1.41 8.65 6.28
C SER A 65 1.71 9.33 7.63
N ASP A 66 2.98 9.42 7.98
CA ASP A 66 3.47 10.26 9.08
C ASP A 66 4.24 11.49 8.56
N ALA A 67 4.02 11.88 7.29
CA ALA A 67 4.68 13.04 6.70
C ALA A 67 4.50 14.25 7.62
N PRO A 68 5.55 15.06 7.85
CA PRO A 68 5.54 16.11 8.86
C PRO A 68 4.83 17.38 8.35
N LEU A 69 3.55 17.23 8.01
CA LEU A 69 2.67 18.26 7.47
C LEU A 69 1.34 18.25 8.23
N GLY A 70 1.01 19.38 8.86
CA GLY A 70 -0.20 19.54 9.68
C GLY A 70 -0.18 18.74 11.00
N ASP A 71 -1.22 18.93 11.79
CA ASP A 71 -1.43 18.17 13.04
C ASP A 71 -2.09 16.80 12.79
N GLU A 72 -2.28 16.02 13.85
CA GLU A 72 -2.81 14.65 13.81
C GLU A 72 -4.25 14.52 13.26
N HIS A 73 -5.02 15.61 13.25
CA HIS A 73 -6.43 15.61 12.85
C HIS A 73 -6.71 16.49 11.63
N ALA A 74 -5.68 17.11 11.08
CA ALA A 74 -5.73 17.96 9.89
C ALA A 74 -5.91 17.14 8.60
N VAL A 75 -6.38 17.82 7.55
CA VAL A 75 -6.30 17.34 6.16
C VAL A 75 -5.02 17.93 5.57
N ALA A 76 -3.91 17.21 5.74
CA ALA A 76 -2.57 17.71 5.36
C ALA A 76 -1.66 16.60 4.82
N CYS A 77 -1.06 15.78 5.70
CA CYS A 77 -0.08 14.77 5.32
C CYS A 77 -0.61 13.65 4.39
N ALA A 78 -1.92 13.34 4.48
CA ALA A 78 -2.61 12.33 3.69
C ALA A 78 -3.75 12.94 2.87
N ALA A 79 -3.69 14.25 2.60
CA ALA A 79 -4.76 14.95 1.89
C ALA A 79 -5.12 14.25 0.56
N PRO A 80 -6.42 14.15 0.20
CA PRO A 80 -7.57 14.81 0.83
C PRO A 80 -8.11 14.08 2.07
N LEU A 81 -7.47 13.01 2.52
CA LEU A 81 -7.90 12.27 3.70
C LEU A 81 -7.55 13.03 4.98
N ARG A 82 -8.43 12.91 5.97
CA ARG A 82 -8.21 13.49 7.30
C ARG A 82 -7.29 12.59 8.12
N GLY A 83 -6.42 13.20 8.92
CA GLY A 83 -5.58 12.52 9.88
C GLY A 83 -4.33 11.89 9.28
N LYS A 84 -3.56 11.24 10.15
CA LYS A 84 -2.24 10.67 9.84
C LYS A 84 -1.99 9.37 10.60
N LYS A 85 -0.80 8.79 10.49
CA LYS A 85 -0.36 7.63 11.28
C LYS A 85 -0.87 7.67 12.72
N GLY A 86 -1.64 6.64 13.09
CA GLY A 86 -2.23 6.46 14.41
C GLY A 86 -3.48 7.31 14.71
N ALA A 87 -4.03 8.00 13.71
CA ALA A 87 -5.37 8.55 13.79
C ALA A 87 -6.41 7.50 13.34
N HIS A 88 -7.61 7.60 13.89
CA HIS A 88 -8.76 6.76 13.52
C HIS A 88 -9.46 7.24 12.23
N TYR A 89 -8.97 8.29 11.58
CA TYR A 89 -9.50 8.77 10.31
C TYR A 89 -8.88 8.01 9.12
N GLU A 90 -9.50 8.12 7.95
CA GLU A 90 -9.01 7.53 6.69
C GLU A 90 -7.52 7.77 6.45
N GLY A 91 -6.99 8.96 6.73
CA GLY A 91 -5.57 9.29 6.52
C GLY A 91 -4.60 8.54 7.45
N GLY A 92 -5.10 7.86 8.48
CA GLY A 92 -4.33 6.97 9.35
C GLY A 92 -4.38 5.49 8.99
N MET A 93 -5.32 5.07 8.13
CA MET A 93 -5.61 3.66 7.84
C MET A 93 -5.65 3.31 6.35
N ARG A 94 -6.06 4.24 5.49
CA ARG A 94 -6.12 4.06 4.05
C ARG A 94 -4.77 4.36 3.44
N VAL A 95 -4.20 3.36 2.78
CA VAL A 95 -2.83 3.37 2.25
C VAL A 95 -2.83 3.23 0.73
N PRO A 96 -1.77 3.67 0.03
CA PRO A 96 -1.57 3.30 -1.36
C PRO A 96 -1.46 1.77 -1.48
N PHE A 97 -2.06 1.20 -2.52
CA PHE A 97 -1.92 -0.21 -2.88
C PHE A 97 -1.76 -0.32 -4.39
N ILE A 98 -0.67 -0.93 -4.85
CA ILE A 98 -0.41 -1.23 -6.25
C ILE A 98 -0.10 -2.72 -6.35
N ALA A 99 -0.74 -3.39 -7.30
CA ALA A 99 -0.46 -4.78 -7.62
C ALA A 99 -0.12 -4.88 -9.10
N ALA A 100 0.96 -5.57 -9.44
CA ALA A 100 1.37 -5.78 -10.83
C ALA A 100 2.21 -7.05 -10.98
N TRP A 101 2.20 -7.62 -12.17
CA TRP A 101 3.30 -8.49 -12.60
C TRP A 101 4.47 -7.60 -13.03
N LEU A 102 5.69 -7.87 -12.55
CA LEU A 102 6.85 -7.01 -12.83
C LEU A 102 7.09 -6.85 -14.32
N LYS A 103 6.93 -7.94 -15.09
CA LYS A 103 6.97 -7.91 -16.55
C LYS A 103 5.78 -8.66 -17.15
N ALA A 104 5.04 -8.00 -18.03
CA ALA A 104 3.87 -8.61 -18.66
C ALA A 104 4.28 -9.73 -19.62
N ASN A 105 3.69 -10.91 -19.44
CA ASN A 105 3.79 -12.04 -20.34
C ASN A 105 2.45 -12.79 -20.35
N PRO A 106 1.56 -12.53 -21.33
CA PRO A 106 0.27 -13.20 -21.44
C PRO A 106 0.35 -14.72 -21.61
N ALA A 107 1.52 -15.26 -21.99
CA ALA A 107 1.74 -16.69 -22.11
C ALA A 107 2.08 -17.37 -20.78
N ASN A 108 2.58 -16.62 -19.78
CA ASN A 108 2.97 -17.13 -18.47
C ASN A 108 1.75 -17.74 -17.73
N PRO A 109 1.86 -18.95 -17.16
CA PRO A 109 0.73 -19.65 -16.54
C PRO A 109 0.16 -18.94 -15.31
N PHE A 110 1.00 -18.31 -14.48
CA PHE A 110 0.54 -17.58 -13.31
C PHE A 110 -0.13 -16.25 -13.68
N GLN A 111 0.35 -15.58 -14.73
CA GLN A 111 -0.33 -14.39 -15.27
C GLN A 111 -1.70 -14.74 -15.90
N LYS A 112 -1.84 -15.92 -16.51
CA LYS A 112 -3.14 -16.42 -16.96
C LYS A 112 -4.08 -16.74 -15.80
N GLN A 113 -3.54 -17.27 -14.70
CA GLN A 113 -4.31 -17.55 -13.49
C GLN A 113 -4.79 -16.26 -12.81
N LEU A 114 -3.93 -15.22 -12.76
CA LEU A 114 -4.25 -13.92 -12.20
C LEU A 114 -3.90 -12.79 -13.20
N PRO A 115 -4.75 -12.52 -14.19
CA PRO A 115 -4.49 -11.51 -15.21
C PRO A 115 -4.77 -10.11 -14.66
N ILE A 116 -3.79 -9.55 -13.92
CA ILE A 116 -3.90 -8.21 -13.34
C ILE A 116 -4.12 -7.18 -14.44
N LYS A 117 -5.18 -6.38 -14.31
CA LYS A 117 -5.54 -5.36 -15.29
C LYS A 117 -4.59 -4.17 -15.19
N ALA A 118 -3.76 -3.96 -16.21
CA ALA A 118 -2.83 -2.84 -16.27
C ALA A 118 -3.57 -1.48 -16.43
N GLY A 119 -3.01 -0.42 -15.82
CA GLY A 119 -3.51 0.95 -15.97
C GLY A 119 -4.93 1.17 -15.44
N ALA A 120 -5.42 0.30 -14.55
CA ALA A 120 -6.75 0.39 -13.98
C ALA A 120 -6.71 0.88 -12.52
N ILE A 121 -7.78 1.56 -12.12
CA ILE A 121 -8.06 1.90 -10.73
C ILE A 121 -9.24 1.05 -10.28
N GLN A 122 -9.07 0.33 -9.18
CA GLN A 122 -10.16 -0.35 -8.49
C GLN A 122 -10.61 0.52 -7.32
N HIS A 123 -11.91 0.79 -7.24
CA HIS A 123 -12.50 1.66 -6.22
C HIS A 123 -13.13 0.90 -5.05
N GLN A 124 -13.39 -0.39 -5.21
CA GLN A 124 -13.90 -1.24 -4.13
C GLN A 124 -12.86 -1.42 -3.01
N LEU A 125 -13.35 -1.49 -1.78
CA LEU A 125 -12.52 -1.64 -0.59
C LEU A 125 -11.79 -2.99 -0.57
N ALA A 126 -10.51 -2.93 -0.23
CA ALA A 126 -9.68 -4.08 0.08
C ALA A 126 -9.02 -3.84 1.44
N ALA A 127 -8.69 -4.94 2.13
CA ALA A 127 -7.96 -4.88 3.38
C ALA A 127 -6.67 -5.69 3.30
N VAL A 128 -5.69 -5.36 4.14
CA VAL A 128 -4.37 -6.02 4.14
C VAL A 128 -4.49 -7.54 4.35
N TYR A 129 -5.48 -7.99 5.12
CA TYR A 129 -5.73 -9.42 5.36
C TYR A 129 -6.28 -10.16 4.13
N ASP A 130 -6.73 -9.47 3.09
CA ASP A 130 -7.11 -10.08 1.81
C ASP A 130 -5.89 -10.60 1.02
N LEU A 131 -4.68 -10.10 1.33
CA LEU A 131 -3.46 -10.57 0.70
C LEU A 131 -3.17 -12.05 1.01
N PHE A 132 -3.49 -12.50 2.23
CA PHE A 132 -3.27 -13.88 2.64
C PHE A 132 -3.97 -14.90 1.72
N PRO A 133 -5.31 -14.89 1.57
CA PRO A 133 -5.98 -15.82 0.68
C PRO A 133 -5.61 -15.58 -0.79
N THR A 134 -5.32 -14.33 -1.20
CA THR A 134 -4.90 -14.03 -2.58
C THR A 134 -3.58 -14.72 -2.94
N VAL A 135 -2.57 -14.62 -2.09
CA VAL A 135 -1.26 -15.27 -2.30
C VAL A 135 -1.40 -16.77 -2.22
N LEU A 136 -2.22 -17.28 -1.29
CA LEU A 136 -2.43 -18.71 -1.13
C LEU A 136 -3.11 -19.34 -2.35
N ASP A 137 -4.15 -18.68 -2.89
CA ASP A 137 -4.81 -19.08 -4.14
C ASP A 137 -3.82 -19.14 -5.31
N LEU A 138 -2.98 -18.10 -5.46
CA LEU A 138 -1.99 -18.03 -6.53
C LEU A 138 -0.91 -19.11 -6.39
N ALA A 139 -0.51 -19.43 -5.15
CA ALA A 139 0.44 -20.49 -4.85
C ALA A 139 -0.15 -21.91 -4.96
N GLY A 140 -1.45 -22.06 -5.25
CA GLY A 140 -2.14 -23.34 -5.29
C GLY A 140 -2.36 -23.98 -3.91
N GLY A 141 -2.24 -23.18 -2.85
CA GLY A 141 -2.52 -23.59 -1.49
C GLY A 141 -4.02 -23.60 -1.17
N LYS A 142 -4.36 -24.03 0.04
CA LYS A 142 -5.71 -23.98 0.59
C LYS A 142 -5.68 -23.35 1.96
N ASN A 143 -6.69 -22.56 2.29
CA ASN A 143 -6.85 -22.04 3.64
C ASN A 143 -6.84 -23.19 4.66
N PRO A 144 -6.20 -23.03 5.83
CA PRO A 144 -6.24 -24.03 6.88
C PRO A 144 -7.69 -24.31 7.30
N ALA A 145 -8.09 -25.57 7.33
CA ALA A 145 -9.48 -25.96 7.60
C ALA A 145 -9.94 -25.61 9.03
N ASP A 146 -9.00 -25.47 9.96
CA ASP A 146 -9.18 -25.18 11.37
C ASP A 146 -8.93 -23.70 11.72
N HIS A 147 -8.72 -22.84 10.72
CA HIS A 147 -8.48 -21.41 10.91
C HIS A 147 -9.54 -20.58 10.19
N VAL A 148 -10.15 -19.64 10.92
CA VAL A 148 -11.03 -18.64 10.32
C VAL A 148 -10.17 -17.62 9.59
N VAL A 149 -10.38 -17.49 8.28
CA VAL A 149 -9.71 -16.48 7.45
C VAL A 149 -10.69 -15.34 7.21
N ASP A 150 -10.39 -14.17 7.74
CA ASP A 150 -11.24 -12.97 7.62
C ASP A 150 -11.21 -12.37 6.20
N GLY A 151 -10.09 -12.55 5.50
CA GLY A 151 -9.88 -12.03 4.16
C GLY A 151 -10.56 -12.82 3.06
N ARG A 152 -10.71 -12.16 1.91
CA ARG A 152 -11.17 -12.76 0.67
C ARG A 152 -10.20 -12.43 -0.45
N SER A 153 -9.96 -13.40 -1.32
CA SER A 153 -9.09 -13.24 -2.49
C SER A 153 -9.41 -11.95 -3.26
N LEU A 154 -8.36 -11.20 -3.60
CA LEU A 154 -8.44 -9.98 -4.40
C LEU A 154 -8.48 -10.28 -5.90
N ALA A 155 -8.43 -11.54 -6.32
CA ALA A 155 -8.41 -11.91 -7.73
C ALA A 155 -9.54 -11.24 -8.57
N PRO A 156 -10.81 -11.18 -8.12
CA PRO A 156 -11.85 -10.46 -8.86
C PRO A 156 -11.49 -8.97 -9.06
N LEU A 157 -11.01 -8.33 -8.00
CA LEU A 157 -10.65 -6.91 -8.02
C LEU A 157 -9.43 -6.62 -8.90
N LEU A 158 -8.39 -7.45 -8.79
CA LEU A 158 -7.12 -7.32 -9.52
C LEU A 158 -7.29 -7.55 -11.02
N THR A 159 -8.22 -8.41 -11.42
CA THR A 159 -8.58 -8.63 -12.83
C THR A 159 -9.47 -7.51 -13.40
N GLY A 160 -9.77 -6.48 -12.58
CA GLY A 160 -10.57 -5.33 -12.97
C GLY A 160 -12.08 -5.58 -12.97
N ASN A 161 -12.53 -6.65 -12.33
CA ASN A 161 -13.94 -6.93 -12.12
C ASN A 161 -14.42 -6.33 -10.80
N ALA A 162 -15.71 -6.02 -10.74
CA ALA A 162 -16.36 -5.68 -9.48
C ALA A 162 -16.90 -6.95 -8.80
N GLU A 163 -16.84 -7.00 -7.47
CA GLU A 163 -17.39 -8.08 -6.66
C GLU A 163 -18.58 -7.55 -5.84
N ALA A 164 -19.81 -7.80 -6.27
CA ALA A 164 -21.02 -7.26 -5.63
C ALA A 164 -21.23 -7.76 -4.18
N SER A 165 -20.70 -8.94 -3.84
CA SER A 165 -20.77 -9.53 -2.49
C SER A 165 -19.73 -8.98 -1.52
N ARG A 166 -18.81 -8.15 -1.99
CA ARG A 166 -17.77 -7.55 -1.17
C ARG A 166 -18.36 -6.41 -0.34
N GLY A 167 -18.09 -6.44 0.96
CA GLY A 167 -18.53 -5.38 1.86
C GLY A 167 -17.74 -4.11 1.61
N GLU A 168 -18.44 -3.02 1.29
CA GLU A 168 -17.86 -1.68 1.11
C GLU A 168 -17.96 -0.85 2.40
N ARG A 169 -17.97 -1.52 3.55
CA ARG A 169 -17.99 -0.89 4.89
C ARG A 169 -16.79 -1.37 5.68
N PHE A 170 -16.04 -0.43 6.22
CA PHE A 170 -14.91 -0.71 7.08
C PHE A 170 -15.23 -0.19 8.48
N LEU A 171 -15.19 -1.08 9.48
CA LEU A 171 -15.38 -0.72 10.88
C LEU A 171 -14.06 -0.95 11.62
N MET A 172 -13.50 0.11 12.18
CA MET A 172 -12.31 0.01 13.02
C MET A 172 -12.65 0.36 14.46
N HIS A 173 -12.26 -0.52 15.38
CA HIS A 173 -12.24 -0.20 16.79
C HIS A 173 -10.85 0.32 17.18
N TYR A 174 -10.76 1.53 17.70
CA TYR A 174 -9.50 2.20 18.02
C TYR A 174 -9.35 2.42 19.55
N PRO A 175 -9.14 1.36 20.37
CA PRO A 175 -9.06 1.45 21.84
C PRO A 175 -7.65 1.84 22.32
N HIS A 176 -7.14 2.97 21.86
CA HIS A 176 -5.80 3.48 22.17
C HIS A 176 -5.76 4.47 23.34
N SER A 177 -6.73 4.45 24.24
CA SER A 177 -6.68 5.26 25.48
C SER A 177 -5.57 4.75 26.41
N PRO A 178 -4.79 5.62 27.08
CA PRO A 178 -4.86 7.09 27.05
C PRO A 178 -3.98 7.74 25.96
N HIS A 179 -3.27 6.94 25.17
CA HIS A 179 -2.27 7.43 24.22
C HIS A 179 -2.85 8.24 23.06
N ARG A 180 -4.07 7.94 22.59
CA ARG A 180 -4.72 8.65 21.46
C ARG A 180 -6.23 8.82 21.61
N SER A 181 -7.01 7.74 21.51
CA SER A 181 -8.49 7.82 21.61
C SER A 181 -9.13 6.47 21.97
N ASN A 182 -10.43 6.46 22.28
CA ASN A 182 -11.23 5.24 22.51
C ASN A 182 -12.53 5.29 21.70
N TYR A 183 -12.42 5.31 20.37
CA TYR A 183 -13.56 5.48 19.46
C TYR A 183 -13.70 4.29 18.52
N PHE A 184 -14.93 4.09 18.03
CA PHE A 184 -15.20 3.32 16.82
C PHE A 184 -15.25 4.29 15.64
N THR A 185 -14.76 3.85 14.49
CA THR A 185 -14.94 4.56 13.21
C THR A 185 -15.66 3.67 12.23
N VAL A 186 -16.77 4.20 11.71
CA VAL A 186 -17.70 3.55 10.77
C VAL A 186 -17.57 4.22 9.41
#